data_AF-A0A1P8WTQ2-F1
#
_entry.id   AF-A0A1P8WTQ2-F1
#
_cell.length_a   1.000
_cell.length_b   1.000
_cell.length_c   1.000
_cell.angle_alpha   90.00
_cell.angle_beta   90.00
_cell.angle_gamma   90.00
#
_symmetry.space_group_name_H-M   'P 1'
#
loop_
_entity.id
_entity.type
_entity.pdbx_description
1 polymer ?
#
loop_
_entity_poly.entity_id
_entity_poly.type
_entity_poly.pdbx_seq_one_letter_code
_entity_poly.pdbx_strand_id
1 'polypeptide(L)'
;MLDTLDEIGVPAPPALISELAFATTGADIGASRFSSLRRDEERAARRDPAARPAWIAPALNVTTLTAMPRLLTSSAWPIERRLIGARSLRTGHLRTTLALLDRTGHLATTNPVRAAAVEAIMLRLARGVPGAVESSKPADPARIRAAVESELQLIEQEDLSERLAAAARLRGYREQQQLWGLPAVIEGEARQGAAG
;
A
#
# COMPACT_ATOMS: atom_id res chain seq x y z
N MET A 1 3.94 10.82 -6.37
CA MET A 1 3.21 10.11 -5.28
C MET A 1 2.41 8.95 -5.83
N LEU A 2 1.49 9.16 -6.78
CA LEU A 2 0.83 8.06 -7.48
C LEU A 2 1.85 7.17 -8.21
N ASP A 3 2.84 7.77 -8.89
CA ASP A 3 3.94 7.01 -9.52
C ASP A 3 4.69 6.12 -8.52
N THR A 4 4.96 6.63 -7.31
CA THR A 4 5.64 5.91 -6.23
C THR A 4 4.79 4.76 -5.69
N LEU A 5 3.46 4.95 -5.62
CA LEU A 5 2.52 3.88 -5.26
C LEU A 5 2.47 2.82 -6.37
N ASP A 6 2.40 3.25 -7.63
CA ASP A 6 2.35 2.35 -8.79
C ASP A 6 3.64 1.54 -8.94
N GLU A 7 4.79 2.13 -8.61
CA GLU A 7 6.10 1.45 -8.59
C GLU A 7 6.12 0.25 -7.63
N ILE A 8 5.57 0.40 -6.41
CA ILE A 8 5.52 -0.70 -5.43
C ILE A 8 4.28 -1.58 -5.58
N GLY A 9 3.24 -1.09 -6.26
CA GLY A 9 2.03 -1.84 -6.63
C GLY A 9 1.16 -2.31 -5.47
N VAL A 10 1.38 -1.83 -4.25
CA VAL A 10 0.67 -2.27 -3.04
C VAL A 10 0.30 -1.09 -2.14
N PRO A 11 -0.77 -1.21 -1.32
CA PRO A 11 -1.09 -0.20 -0.32
C PRO A 11 0.07 0.01 0.67
N ALA A 12 0.42 1.26 0.94
CA ALA A 12 1.62 1.59 1.71
C ALA A 12 1.43 2.75 2.70
N PRO A 13 2.17 2.78 3.81
CA PRO A 13 2.10 3.87 4.75
C PRO A 13 2.71 5.16 4.18
N PRO A 14 2.20 6.34 4.58
CA PRO A 14 2.75 7.63 4.18
C PRO A 14 4.26 7.77 4.35
N ALA A 15 4.82 7.23 5.44
CA ALA A 15 6.25 7.31 5.73
C ALA A 15 7.08 6.61 4.65
N LEU A 16 6.68 5.42 4.22
CA LEU A 16 7.37 4.68 3.16
C LEU A 16 7.28 5.40 1.81
N ILE A 17 6.09 5.93 1.47
CA ILE A 17 5.91 6.67 0.22
C ILE A 17 6.76 7.95 0.20
N SER A 18 6.85 8.65 1.34
CA SER A 18 7.66 9.86 1.47
C SER A 18 9.15 9.54 1.33
N GLU A 19 9.60 8.50 2.03
CA GLU A 19 10.99 8.03 1.99
C GLU A 19 11.39 7.58 0.58
N LEU A 20 10.54 6.81 -0.09
CA LEU A 20 10.81 6.34 -1.45
C LEU A 20 10.76 7.47 -2.48
N ALA A 21 9.81 8.40 -2.36
CA ALA A 21 9.75 9.59 -3.22
C ALA A 21 11.03 10.43 -3.08
N PHE A 22 11.51 10.61 -1.86
CA PHE A 22 12.77 11.30 -1.60
C PHE A 22 13.97 10.55 -2.19
N ALA A 23 14.08 9.24 -1.95
CA ALA A 23 15.18 8.42 -2.47
C ALA A 23 15.24 8.38 -4.01
N THR A 24 14.09 8.41 -4.68
CA THR A 24 14.00 8.26 -6.14
C THR A 24 13.99 9.59 -6.90
N THR A 25 13.37 10.63 -6.35
CA THR A 25 13.17 11.92 -7.03
C THR A 25 13.82 13.12 -6.32
N GLY A 26 14.16 12.99 -5.04
CA GLY A 26 14.59 14.10 -4.18
C GLY A 26 13.44 14.94 -3.62
N ALA A 27 12.19 14.59 -3.92
CA ALA A 27 11.03 15.31 -3.40
C ALA A 27 10.82 15.01 -1.90
N ASP A 28 10.93 16.03 -1.05
CA ASP A 28 10.61 15.94 0.38
C ASP A 28 9.14 16.25 0.62
N ILE A 29 8.38 15.22 0.98
CA ILE A 29 6.97 15.33 1.37
C ILE A 29 6.87 14.85 2.81
N GLY A 30 6.77 15.77 3.76
CA GLY A 30 6.64 15.41 5.17
C GLY A 30 5.42 14.51 5.43
N ALA A 31 5.63 13.34 6.04
CA ALA A 31 4.58 12.35 6.33
C ALA A 31 3.39 12.90 7.14
N SER A 32 3.62 13.94 7.96
CA SER A 32 2.58 14.63 8.74
C SER A 32 1.52 15.32 7.87
N ARG A 33 1.86 15.71 6.63
CA ARG A 33 0.96 16.40 5.70
C ARG A 33 -0.11 15.49 5.10
N PHE A 34 0.06 14.17 5.19
CA PHE A 34 -0.81 13.20 4.54
C PHE A 34 -2.23 13.14 5.11
N SER A 35 -2.39 13.49 6.40
CA SER A 35 -3.72 13.57 7.02
C SER A 35 -4.59 14.65 6.38
N SER A 36 -4.01 15.81 6.06
CA SER A 36 -4.69 16.91 5.37
C SER A 36 -4.85 16.60 3.89
N LEU A 37 -3.78 16.11 3.24
CA LEU A 37 -3.81 15.70 1.83
C LEU A 37 -4.96 14.73 1.55
N ARG A 38 -5.16 13.70 2.36
CA ARG A 38 -6.24 12.72 2.14
C ARG A 38 -7.63 13.36 2.20
N ARG A 39 -7.85 14.31 3.12
CA ARG A 39 -9.14 15.03 3.19
C ARG A 39 -9.33 15.92 1.98
N ASP A 40 -8.26 16.55 1.50
CA ASP A 40 -8.32 17.42 0.33
C ASP A 40 -8.56 16.61 -0.94
N GLU A 41 -7.92 15.45 -1.09
CA GLU A 41 -8.18 14.47 -2.15
C GLU A 41 -9.63 14.00 -2.12
N GLU A 42 -10.16 13.63 -0.96
CA GLU A 42 -11.56 13.21 -0.83
C GLU A 42 -12.54 14.34 -1.18
N ARG A 43 -12.30 15.57 -0.69
CA ARG A 43 -13.16 16.72 -1.01
C ARG A 43 -13.10 17.09 -2.48
N ALA A 44 -11.91 17.04 -3.08
CA ALA A 44 -11.73 17.33 -4.50
C ALA A 44 -12.45 16.27 -5.36
N ALA A 45 -12.26 14.98 -5.06
CA ALA A 45 -12.94 13.89 -5.74
C ALA A 45 -14.47 13.97 -5.60
N ARG A 46 -15.00 14.36 -4.42
CA ARG A 46 -16.44 14.55 -4.23
C ARG A 46 -17.01 15.71 -5.04
N ARG A 47 -16.22 16.76 -5.27
CA ARG A 47 -16.65 17.95 -6.01
C ARG A 47 -16.66 17.69 -7.52
N ASP A 48 -15.59 17.07 -8.02
CA ASP A 48 -15.43 16.75 -9.43
C ASP A 48 -14.56 15.49 -9.57
N PRO A 49 -15.18 14.29 -9.61
CA PRO A 49 -14.46 13.03 -9.74
C PRO A 49 -13.63 12.93 -11.02
N ALA A 50 -14.04 13.63 -12.08
CA ALA A 50 -13.43 13.58 -13.41
C ALA A 50 -12.27 14.59 -13.58
N ALA A 51 -12.04 15.46 -12.59
CA ALA A 51 -10.95 16.44 -12.62
C ALA A 51 -9.55 15.81 -12.76
N ARG A 52 -9.39 14.53 -12.39
CA ARG A 52 -8.13 13.79 -12.44
C ARG A 52 -8.37 12.33 -12.78
N PRO A 53 -7.43 11.65 -13.46
CA PRO A 53 -7.55 10.24 -13.79
C PRO A 53 -7.46 9.33 -12.56
N ALA A 54 -6.82 9.81 -11.48
CA ALA A 54 -6.63 9.05 -10.26
C ALA A 54 -6.52 9.97 -9.04
N TRP A 55 -6.89 9.42 -7.88
CA TRP A 55 -6.90 10.05 -6.56
C TRP A 55 -6.11 9.20 -5.57
N ILE A 56 -5.53 9.84 -4.57
CA ILE A 56 -4.92 9.13 -3.44
C ILE A 56 -6.03 8.77 -2.46
N ALA A 57 -6.35 7.48 -2.36
CA ALA A 57 -7.42 6.94 -1.53
C ALA A 57 -6.87 6.13 -0.35
N PRO A 58 -7.59 6.01 0.78
CA PRO A 58 -7.22 5.07 1.83
C PRO A 58 -7.35 3.63 1.31
N ALA A 59 -6.54 2.72 1.86
CA ALA A 59 -6.84 1.30 1.75
C ALA A 59 -8.12 0.99 2.52
N LEU A 60 -8.79 -0.12 2.20
CA LEU A 60 -10.06 -0.51 2.82
C LEU A 60 -9.92 -1.86 3.53
N ASN A 61 -10.54 -2.02 4.71
CA ASN A 61 -10.53 -3.28 5.42
C ASN A 61 -11.46 -4.30 4.74
N VAL A 62 -11.04 -5.55 4.55
CA VAL A 62 -11.89 -6.58 3.90
C VAL A 62 -13.14 -6.91 4.71
N THR A 63 -13.08 -6.92 6.05
CA THR A 63 -14.19 -7.34 6.91
C THR A 63 -15.26 -6.26 6.96
N THR A 64 -14.87 -5.04 7.37
CA THR A 64 -15.78 -3.92 7.64
C THR A 64 -16.03 -3.04 6.41
N LEU A 65 -15.19 -3.14 5.37
CA LEU A 65 -15.18 -2.24 4.21
C LEU A 65 -14.99 -0.76 4.58
N THR A 66 -14.49 -0.48 5.78
CA THR A 66 -14.19 0.87 6.26
C THR A 66 -12.77 1.28 5.88
N ALA A 67 -12.50 2.58 5.88
CA ALA A 67 -11.19 3.12 5.56
C ALA A 67 -10.11 2.74 6.58
N MET A 68 -8.93 2.41 6.06
CA MET A 68 -7.67 2.28 6.78
C MET A 68 -6.77 3.46 6.42
N PRO A 69 -6.95 4.63 7.05
CA PRO A 69 -6.34 5.89 6.62
C PRO A 69 -4.80 5.95 6.78
N ARG A 70 -4.21 4.95 7.43
CA ARG A 70 -2.75 4.79 7.59
C ARG A 70 -2.10 4.11 6.38
N LEU A 71 -2.87 3.69 5.39
CA LEU A 71 -2.39 3.08 4.16
C LEU A 71 -2.98 3.84 2.97
N LEU A 72 -2.13 4.17 2.01
CA LEU A 72 -2.47 4.90 0.81
C LEU A 72 -2.56 3.96 -0.37
N THR A 73 -3.45 4.28 -1.30
CA THR A 73 -3.69 3.55 -2.54
C THR A 73 -3.96 4.53 -3.68
N SER A 74 -3.86 4.05 -4.92
CA SER A 74 -4.33 4.78 -6.10
C SER A 74 -5.76 4.37 -6.42
N SER A 75 -6.67 5.33 -6.64
CA SER A 75 -8.05 5.03 -7.05
C SER A 75 -8.15 4.36 -8.42
N ALA A 76 -7.10 4.45 -9.25
CA ALA A 76 -7.04 3.79 -10.55
C ALA A 76 -6.79 2.28 -10.44
N TRP A 77 -6.41 1.77 -9.26
CA TRP A 77 -6.22 0.35 -9.06
C TRP A 77 -7.53 -0.41 -9.01
N PRO A 78 -7.53 -1.69 -9.46
CA PRO A 78 -8.62 -2.61 -9.19
C PRO A 78 -8.97 -2.64 -7.69
N ILE A 79 -10.26 -2.78 -7.37
CA ILE A 79 -10.79 -2.69 -5.99
C ILE A 79 -10.06 -3.64 -5.05
N GLU A 80 -9.85 -4.89 -5.47
CA GLU A 80 -9.17 -5.90 -4.68
C GLU A 80 -7.75 -5.50 -4.31
N ARG A 81 -7.03 -4.72 -5.13
CA ARG A 81 -5.68 -4.24 -4.79
C ARG A 81 -5.68 -3.18 -3.68
N ARG A 82 -6.81 -2.50 -3.49
CA ARG A 82 -7.00 -1.47 -2.45
C ARG A 82 -7.50 -2.03 -1.11
N LEU A 83 -7.87 -3.31 -1.09
CA LEU A 83 -8.40 -3.99 0.09
C LEU A 83 -7.29 -4.65 0.92
N ILE A 84 -7.46 -4.69 2.23
CA ILE A 84 -6.52 -5.22 3.23
C ILE A 84 -7.22 -6.29 4.05
N GLY A 85 -6.78 -7.52 3.85
CA GLY A 85 -7.16 -8.71 4.62
C GLY A 85 -6.08 -9.18 5.58
N ALA A 86 -6.27 -10.39 6.10
CA ALA A 86 -5.44 -10.95 7.17
C ALA A 86 -3.97 -11.10 6.77
N ARG A 87 -3.70 -11.34 5.48
CA ARG A 87 -2.35 -11.57 4.93
C ARG A 87 -1.81 -10.40 4.10
N SER A 88 -2.61 -9.36 3.87
CA SER A 88 -2.27 -8.32 2.88
C SER A 88 -1.11 -7.45 3.31
N LEU A 89 -0.96 -7.18 4.60
CA LEU A 89 0.20 -6.41 5.08
C LEU A 89 1.51 -7.18 4.89
N ARG A 90 1.50 -8.50 5.10
CA ARG A 90 2.68 -9.33 4.88
C ARG A 90 2.98 -9.48 3.38
N THR A 91 1.96 -9.78 2.59
CA THR A 91 2.08 -9.83 1.12
C THR A 91 2.58 -8.50 0.55
N GLY A 92 2.06 -7.38 1.06
CA GLY A 92 2.49 -6.03 0.68
C GLY A 92 3.95 -5.75 1.05
N HIS A 93 4.38 -6.13 2.25
CA HIS A 93 5.78 -6.03 2.68
C HIS A 93 6.73 -6.82 1.75
N LEU A 94 6.36 -8.05 1.40
CA LEU A 94 7.15 -8.92 0.52
C LEU A 94 7.22 -8.34 -0.90
N ARG A 95 6.08 -7.95 -1.49
CA ARG A 95 6.06 -7.32 -2.82
C ARG A 95 6.81 -6.00 -2.87
N THR A 96 6.73 -5.18 -1.82
CA THR A 96 7.53 -3.95 -1.72
C THR A 96 9.03 -4.28 -1.73
N THR A 97 9.44 -5.30 -0.98
CA THR A 97 10.85 -5.74 -0.96
C THR A 97 11.34 -6.13 -2.36
N LEU A 98 10.55 -6.91 -3.13
CA LEU A 98 10.89 -7.26 -4.52
C LEU A 98 10.96 -6.03 -5.44
N ALA A 99 9.96 -5.14 -5.37
CA ALA A 99 9.93 -3.93 -6.19
C ALA A 99 11.17 -3.06 -5.96
N LEU A 100 11.60 -2.89 -4.70
CA LEU A 100 12.80 -2.12 -4.38
C LEU A 100 14.10 -2.86 -4.74
N LEU A 101 14.11 -4.19 -4.70
CA LEU A 101 15.23 -5.00 -5.17
C LEU A 101 15.45 -4.80 -6.68
N ASP A 102 14.38 -4.90 -7.47
CA ASP A 102 14.41 -4.64 -8.91
C ASP A 102 14.84 -3.20 -9.21
N ARG A 103 14.26 -2.25 -8.47
CA ARG A 103 14.58 -0.83 -8.62
C ARG A 103 16.05 -0.52 -8.35
N THR A 104 16.62 -1.12 -7.32
CA THR A 104 18.04 -0.97 -6.98
C THR A 104 18.91 -1.46 -8.14
N GLY A 105 18.61 -2.63 -8.70
CA GLY A 105 19.34 -3.18 -9.85
C GLY A 105 19.28 -2.27 -11.08
N HIS A 106 18.11 -1.69 -11.38
CA HIS A 106 17.96 -0.75 -12.49
C HIS A 106 18.69 0.58 -12.26
N LEU A 107 18.72 1.09 -11.03
CA LEU A 107 19.39 2.34 -10.70
C LEU A 107 20.91 2.19 -10.61
N ALA A 108 21.44 1.02 -10.27
CA ALA A 108 22.87 0.81 -10.07
C ALA A 108 23.72 1.21 -11.30
N THR A 109 23.17 1.09 -12.50
CA THR A 109 23.85 1.43 -13.76
C THR A 109 23.66 2.88 -14.21
N THR A 110 22.60 3.55 -13.75
CA THR A 110 22.19 4.87 -14.24
C THR A 110 22.36 5.99 -13.20
N ASN A 111 22.18 5.67 -11.92
CA ASN A 111 22.33 6.60 -10.82
C ASN A 111 22.71 5.86 -9.52
N PRO A 112 24.01 5.60 -9.29
CA PRO A 112 24.49 4.85 -8.14
C PRO A 112 24.13 5.47 -6.77
N VAL A 113 24.06 6.80 -6.69
CA VAL A 113 23.70 7.50 -5.44
C VAL A 113 22.25 7.19 -5.06
N ARG A 114 21.32 7.26 -6.03
CA ARG A 114 19.91 6.87 -5.78
C ARG A 114 19.77 5.37 -5.56
N ALA A 115 20.57 4.55 -6.25
CA ALA A 115 20.59 3.10 -6.03
C ALA A 115 20.90 2.78 -4.56
N ALA A 116 21.95 3.38 -3.98
CA ALA A 116 22.32 3.17 -2.58
C ALA A 116 21.21 3.63 -1.60
N ALA A 117 20.53 4.74 -1.90
CA ALA A 117 19.41 5.22 -1.08
C ALA A 117 18.22 4.23 -1.10
N VAL A 118 17.84 3.72 -2.27
CA VAL A 118 16.77 2.71 -2.40
C VAL A 118 17.19 1.39 -1.78
N GLU A 119 18.44 0.97 -1.96
CA GLU A 119 19.01 -0.24 -1.37
C GLU A 119 18.92 -0.23 0.16
N ALA A 120 19.19 0.90 0.80
CA ALA A 120 19.08 1.03 2.25
C ALA A 120 17.65 0.75 2.76
N ILE A 121 16.64 1.21 2.03
CA ILE A 121 15.22 0.93 2.32
C ILE A 121 14.92 -0.55 2.10
N MET A 122 15.33 -1.10 0.94
CA MET A 122 15.16 -2.51 0.59
C MET A 122 15.76 -3.44 1.63
N LEU A 123 17.00 -3.21 2.06
CA LEU A 123 17.68 -4.02 3.08
C LEU A 123 16.99 -3.96 4.44
N ARG A 124 16.39 -2.81 4.80
CA ARG A 124 15.60 -2.70 6.03
C ARG A 124 14.33 -3.54 5.96
N LEU A 125 13.68 -3.62 4.80
CA LEU A 125 12.54 -4.50 4.61
C LEU A 125 12.96 -5.98 4.57
N ALA A 126 14.00 -6.31 3.80
CA ALA A 126 14.53 -7.67 3.65
C ALA A 126 14.96 -8.30 4.99
N ARG A 127 15.44 -7.51 5.96
CA ARG A 127 15.73 -8.00 7.32
C ARG A 127 14.49 -8.55 8.05
N GLY A 128 13.28 -8.16 7.64
CA GLY A 128 12.02 -8.72 8.14
C GLY A 128 11.60 -10.02 7.44
N VAL A 129 12.41 -10.57 6.55
CA VAL A 129 12.12 -11.79 5.79
C VAL A 129 13.06 -12.91 6.23
N PRO A 130 12.55 -14.01 6.80
CA PRO A 130 13.37 -15.13 7.22
C PRO A 130 14.27 -15.65 6.09
N GLY A 131 15.57 -15.77 6.36
CA GLY A 131 16.55 -16.30 5.40
C GLY A 131 17.01 -15.32 4.31
N ALA A 132 16.42 -14.12 4.21
CA ALA A 132 16.77 -13.15 3.16
C ALA A 132 18.13 -12.47 3.39
N VAL A 133 18.47 -12.13 4.64
CA VAL A 133 19.71 -11.44 5.00
C VAL A 133 20.45 -12.21 6.08
N GLU A 134 21.74 -12.50 5.86
CA GLU A 134 22.64 -13.07 6.87
C GLU A 134 23.49 -11.95 7.47
N SER A 135 23.46 -11.77 8.79
CA SER A 135 24.17 -10.65 9.47
C SER A 135 25.68 -10.63 9.25
N SER A 136 26.29 -11.77 8.89
CA SER A 136 27.74 -11.94 8.73
C SER A 136 28.21 -11.90 7.28
N LYS A 137 27.31 -11.71 6.30
CA LYS A 137 27.67 -11.70 4.87
C LYS A 137 27.11 -10.46 4.17
N PRO A 138 27.75 -10.00 3.08
CA PRO A 138 27.15 -9.03 2.19
C PRO A 138 25.76 -9.50 1.73
N ALA A 139 24.86 -8.54 1.52
CA ALA A 139 23.54 -8.84 0.99
C ALA A 139 23.65 -9.48 -0.39
N ASP A 140 22.93 -10.58 -0.59
CA ASP A 140 22.86 -11.30 -1.86
C ASP A 140 21.47 -11.10 -2.47
N PRO A 141 21.34 -10.34 -3.58
CA PRO A 141 20.07 -10.10 -4.25
C PRO A 141 19.30 -11.37 -4.63
N ALA A 142 20.00 -12.42 -5.05
CA ALA A 142 19.36 -13.67 -5.47
C ALA A 142 18.74 -14.40 -4.27
N ARG A 143 19.45 -14.42 -3.15
CA ARG A 143 18.95 -14.96 -1.88
C ARG A 143 17.76 -14.18 -1.35
N ILE A 144 17.83 -12.84 -1.35
CA ILE A 144 16.72 -11.99 -0.90
C ILE A 144 15.47 -12.31 -1.72
N ARG A 145 15.61 -12.33 -3.06
CA ARG A 145 14.52 -12.71 -3.95
C ARG A 145 13.94 -14.08 -3.61
N ALA A 146 14.78 -15.11 -3.53
CA ALA A 146 14.34 -16.47 -3.27
C ALA A 146 13.58 -16.61 -1.95
N ALA A 147 14.07 -15.98 -0.87
CA ALA A 147 13.40 -15.97 0.43
C ALA A 147 12.02 -15.29 0.37
N VAL A 148 11.94 -14.14 -0.31
CA VAL A 148 10.70 -13.37 -0.46
C VAL A 148 9.67 -14.12 -1.32
N GLU A 149 10.09 -14.67 -2.45
CA GLU A 149 9.23 -15.42 -3.38
C GLU A 149 8.74 -16.72 -2.73
N SER A 150 9.61 -17.43 -2.00
CA SER A 150 9.21 -18.64 -1.26
C SER A 150 8.12 -18.36 -0.23
N GLU A 151 8.17 -17.22 0.47
CA GLU A 151 7.13 -16.87 1.43
C GLU A 151 5.84 -16.39 0.74
N LEU A 152 5.94 -15.61 -0.36
CA LEU A 152 4.78 -15.19 -1.15
C LEU A 152 3.98 -16.39 -1.65
N GLN A 153 4.65 -17.43 -2.14
CA GLN A 153 4.02 -18.67 -2.61
C GLN A 153 3.10 -19.31 -1.55
N LEU A 154 3.37 -19.10 -0.26
CA LEU A 154 2.59 -19.68 0.83
C LEU A 154 1.33 -18.88 1.21
N ILE A 155 1.24 -17.60 0.82
CA ILE A 155 0.22 -16.69 1.36
C ILE A 155 -0.55 -15.89 0.31
N GLU A 156 -0.03 -15.74 -0.90
CA GLU A 156 -0.52 -14.78 -1.90
C GLU A 156 -1.88 -15.17 -2.48
N GLN A 157 -2.14 -16.48 -2.66
CA GLN A 157 -3.41 -16.95 -3.21
C GLN A 157 -4.57 -16.76 -2.22
N GLU A 158 -4.38 -17.11 -0.95
CA GLU A 158 -5.38 -16.88 0.10
C GLU A 158 -5.61 -15.39 0.32
N ASP A 159 -4.56 -14.57 0.29
CA ASP A 159 -4.66 -13.11 0.34
C ASP A 159 -5.53 -12.56 -0.81
N LEU A 160 -5.24 -12.98 -2.04
CA LEU A 160 -5.98 -12.54 -3.21
C LEU A 160 -7.45 -12.99 -3.16
N SER A 161 -7.70 -14.24 -2.78
CA SER A 161 -9.05 -14.81 -2.65
C SER A 161 -9.90 -14.00 -1.65
N GLU A 162 -9.35 -13.68 -0.48
CA GLU A 162 -10.01 -12.86 0.53
C GLU A 162 -10.35 -11.46 0.00
N ARG A 163 -9.39 -10.82 -0.67
CA ARG A 163 -9.57 -9.47 -1.26
C ARG A 163 -10.59 -9.48 -2.40
N LEU A 164 -10.62 -10.51 -3.24
CA LEU A 164 -11.61 -10.65 -4.32
C LEU A 164 -13.03 -10.81 -3.78
N ALA A 165 -13.22 -11.63 -2.73
CA ALA A 165 -14.51 -11.80 -2.08
C ALA A 165 -15.01 -10.47 -1.46
N ALA A 166 -14.12 -9.71 -0.82
CA ALA A 166 -14.46 -8.38 -0.31
C ALA A 166 -14.72 -7.36 -1.42
N ALA A 167 -13.97 -7.42 -2.53
CA ALA A 167 -14.21 -6.56 -3.69
C ALA A 167 -15.59 -6.80 -4.31
N ALA A 168 -16.03 -8.06 -4.40
CA ALA A 168 -17.37 -8.39 -4.87
C ALA A 168 -18.46 -7.77 -3.98
N ARG A 169 -18.30 -7.82 -2.65
CA ARG A 169 -19.22 -7.14 -1.72
C ARG A 169 -19.18 -5.62 -1.89
N LEU A 170 -17.98 -5.04 -2.02
CA LEU A 170 -17.81 -3.60 -2.12
C LEU A 170 -18.41 -3.02 -3.42
N ARG A 171 -18.41 -3.75 -4.53
CA ARG A 171 -19.05 -3.34 -5.79
C ARG A 171 -20.55 -3.08 -5.69
N GLY A 172 -21.22 -3.61 -4.65
CA GLY A 172 -22.64 -3.32 -4.39
C GLY A 172 -22.91 -1.93 -3.82
N TYR A 173 -21.87 -1.16 -3.48
CA TYR A 173 -22.00 0.18 -2.90
C TYR A 173 -21.75 1.29 -3.93
N ARG A 174 -22.07 2.55 -3.57
CA ARG A 174 -21.84 3.72 -4.45
C ARG A 174 -20.34 3.93 -4.67
N GLU A 175 -19.95 4.50 -5.81
CA GLU A 175 -18.53 4.75 -6.15
C GLU A 175 -17.75 5.46 -5.04
N GLN A 176 -18.37 6.46 -4.40
CA GLN A 176 -17.76 7.17 -3.26
C GLN A 176 -17.38 6.21 -2.12
N GLN A 177 -18.24 5.24 -1.81
CA GLN A 177 -17.97 4.23 -0.77
C GLN A 177 -16.93 3.21 -1.25
N GLN A 178 -16.95 2.86 -2.54
CA GLN A 178 -15.93 1.98 -3.13
C GLN A 178 -14.53 2.60 -3.10
N LEU A 179 -14.42 3.94 -3.12
CA LEU A 179 -13.16 4.66 -3.05
C LEU A 179 -12.73 4.97 -1.62
N TRP A 180 -13.65 5.45 -0.79
CA TRP A 180 -13.33 6.06 0.51
C TRP A 180 -13.77 5.22 1.72
N GLY A 181 -14.41 4.08 1.48
CA GLY A 181 -14.89 3.15 2.49
C GLY A 181 -16.28 3.48 3.02
N LEU A 182 -16.86 2.51 3.73
CA LEU A 182 -18.10 2.69 4.47
C LEU A 182 -17.88 3.58 5.70
N PRO A 183 -18.94 4.28 6.18
CA PRO A 183 -18.90 4.96 7.46
C PRO A 183 -18.43 4.00 8.56
N ALA A 184 -17.61 4.49 9.48
CA ALA A 184 -17.24 3.71 10.65
C ALA A 184 -18.51 3.36 11.43
N VAL A 185 -18.74 2.08 11.66
CA VAL A 185 -19.79 1.64 12.59
C VAL A 185 -19.29 1.98 13.98
N ILE A 186 -19.85 3.01 14.60
CA ILE A 186 -19.62 3.31 16.00
C ILE A 186 -20.48 2.30 16.77
N GLU A 187 -19.86 1.29 17.37
CA GLU A 187 -20.53 0.40 18.33
C GLU A 187 -20.93 1.23 19.56
N GLY A 188 -22.09 1.87 19.46
CA GLY A 188 -22.62 2.79 20.48
C GLY A 188 -24.08 3.20 20.25
N GLU A 189 -24.60 3.13 19.02
CA GLU A 189 -25.99 3.53 18.71
C GLU A 189 -26.93 2.35 18.43
N ALA A 190 -26.50 1.10 18.60
CA ALA A 190 -27.35 -0.08 18.44
C ALA A 190 -28.33 -0.34 19.61
N ARG A 191 -28.61 0.64 20.48
CA ARG A 191 -29.59 0.50 21.59
C ARG A 191 -30.58 1.64 21.79
N GLN A 192 -30.63 2.67 20.93
CA GLN A 192 -31.66 3.70 21.03
C GLN A 192 -32.25 4.01 19.66
N GLY A 193 -33.11 3.12 19.19
CA GLY A 193 -33.84 3.28 17.93
C GLY A 193 -35.05 2.36 17.84
N ALA A 194 -35.71 2.12 18.98
CA ALA A 194 -37.01 1.47 19.07
C ALA A 194 -37.83 2.16 20.17
N ALA A 195 -38.18 3.43 19.95
CA ALA A 195 -39.30 4.14 20.56
C ALA A 195 -39.44 5.49 19.83
N GLY A 196 -40.53 5.66 19.07
CA GLY A 196 -40.87 6.89 18.36
C GLY A 196 -41.56 6.60 17.04
#